data_AF-M3IIM2-F1
#
_entry.id   AF-M3IIM2-F1
#
_cell.length_a   1.000
_cell.length_b   1.000
_cell.length_c   1.000
_cell.angle_alpha   90.00
_cell.angle_beta   90.00
_cell.angle_gamma   90.00
#
_symmetry.space_group_name_H-M   'P 1'
#
loop_
_entity.id
_entity.type
_entity.pdbx_description
1 polymer ?
#
loop_
_entity_poly.entity_id
_entity_poly.type
_entity_poly.pdbx_seq_one_letter_code
_entity_poly.pdbx_strand_id
1 'polypeptide(L)' 'MQENLLEKTGELQAILDGITEPLVLIDPGFRIRRVNRSTLEFSSQSSFLSIIGKNVSKFYTIVMTSVLTAR' A
#
# COMPACT_ATOMS: atom_id res chain seq x y z
N MET A 1 22.32 1.06 14.49
CA MET A 1 21.99 1.52 13.10
C MET A 1 20.74 0.84 12.53
N GLN A 2 20.46 -0.44 12.84
CA GLN A 2 19.26 -1.13 12.34
C GLN A 2 17.95 -0.77 13.06
N GLU A 3 17.99 -0.37 14.34
CA GLU A 3 16.79 0.02 15.12
C GLU A 3 16.04 1.22 14.52
N ASN A 4 16.77 2.26 14.11
CA ASN A 4 16.16 3.47 13.54
C ASN A 4 15.42 3.19 12.21
N LEU A 5 15.87 2.18 11.45
CA LEU A 5 15.20 1.77 10.21
C LEU A 5 13.91 1.00 10.50
N LEU A 6 13.90 0.18 11.54
CA LEU A 6 12.74 -0.61 11.94
C LEU A 6 11.66 0.30 12.55
N GLU A 7 12.04 1.22 13.42
CA GLU A 7 11.15 2.25 14.00
C GLU A 7 10.49 3.08 12.90
N LYS A 8 11.29 3.65 11.99
CA LYS A 8 10.77 4.42 10.85
C LYS A 8 9.82 3.61 9.97
N THR A 9 10.10 2.31 9.80
CA THR A 9 9.26 1.41 9.01
C THR A 9 7.89 1.21 9.68
N GLY A 10 7.87 1.09 11.02
CA GLY A 10 6.67 0.98 11.83
C GLY A 10 5.86 2.27 11.91
N GLU A 11 6.51 3.41 12.12
CA GLU A 11 5.89 4.74 12.11
C GLU A 11 5.16 5.01 10.79
N LEU A 12 5.81 4.71 9.66
CA LEU A 12 5.18 4.81 8.36
C LEU A 12 3.94 3.92 8.24
N GLN A 13 3.96 2.71 8.80
CA GLN A 13 2.78 1.85 8.75
C GLN A 13 1.63 2.41 9.59
N ALA A 14 1.92 2.94 10.78
CA ALA A 14 0.93 3.57 11.64
C ALA A 14 0.27 4.80 10.99
N ILE A 15 1.06 5.61 10.28
CA ILE A 15 0.57 6.75 9.51
C ILE A 15 -0.39 6.28 8.41
N LEU A 16 0.02 5.27 7.62
CA LEU A 16 -0.81 4.75 6.53
C LEU A 16 -2.12 4.14 7.05
N ASP A 17 -2.07 3.43 8.17
CA ASP A 17 -3.24 2.84 8.84
C ASP A 17 -4.20 3.90 9.41
N GLY A 18 -3.76 5.13 9.61
CA GLY A 18 -4.63 6.26 9.97
C GLY A 18 -5.48 6.78 8.80
N ILE A 19 -5.18 6.40 7.55
CA ILE A 19 -5.93 6.80 6.36
C ILE A 19 -7.13 5.88 6.19
N THR A 20 -8.34 6.46 6.14
CA THR A 20 -9.60 5.72 6.05
C THR A 20 -9.86 5.13 4.66
N GLU A 21 -9.29 5.73 3.61
CA GLU A 21 -9.42 5.29 2.23
C GLU A 21 -8.44 4.14 1.92
N PRO A 22 -8.80 3.19 1.05
CA PRO A 22 -7.86 2.20 0.53
C PRO A 22 -6.65 2.85 -0.15
N LEU A 23 -5.46 2.58 0.39
CA LEU A 23 -4.18 3.06 -0.12
C LEU A 23 -3.18 1.92 -0.37
N VAL A 24 -2.68 1.86 -1.60
CA VAL A 24 -1.63 0.91 -2.04
C VAL A 24 -0.41 1.70 -2.51
N LEU A 25 0.75 1.43 -1.91
CA LEU A 25 2.03 1.88 -2.47
C LEU A 25 2.59 0.79 -3.37
N ILE A 26 3.00 1.18 -4.58
CA ILE A 26 3.63 0.31 -5.57
C ILE A 26 5.00 0.82 -5.96
N ASP A 27 5.85 -0.08 -6.46
CA ASP A 27 7.09 0.29 -7.15
C ASP A 27 6.83 0.56 -8.65
N PRO A 28 7.84 1.05 -9.43
CA PRO A 28 7.68 1.28 -10.86
C PRO A 28 7.33 0.04 -11.69
N GLY A 29 7.55 -1.16 -11.14
CA GLY A 29 7.14 -2.43 -11.75
C GLY A 29 5.70 -2.83 -11.39
N PHE A 30 4.92 -1.92 -10.81
CA PHE A 30 3.55 -2.14 -10.33
C PHE A 30 3.45 -3.23 -9.26
N ARG A 31 4.53 -3.50 -8.53
CA ARG A 31 4.50 -4.48 -7.43
C ARG A 31 4.10 -3.78 -6.15
N ILE A 32 3.21 -4.42 -5.39
CA ILE A 32 2.76 -3.92 -4.10
C ILE A 32 3.96 -3.85 -3.14
N ARG A 33 4.20 -2.68 -2.56
CA ARG A 33 5.25 -2.42 -1.56
C ARG A 33 4.68 -2.23 -0.17
N ARG A 34 3.51 -1.60 -0.06
CA ARG A 34 2.75 -1.43 1.20
C ARG A 34 1.27 -1.30 0.89
N VAL A 35 0.45 -1.64 1.87
CA VAL A 35 -0.98 -1.31 1.90
C VAL A 35 -1.32 -0.82 3.29
N ASN A 36 -2.35 0.01 3.41
CA ASN A 36 -2.96 0.29 4.71
C ASN A 36 -4.01 -0.76 5.07
N ARG A 37 -4.47 -0.71 6.33
CA ARG A 37 -5.56 -1.55 6.83
C ARG A 37 -6.83 -1.47 5.98
N SER A 38 -7.28 -0.27 5.62
CA SER A 38 -8.50 -0.03 4.84
C SER A 38 -8.49 -0.76 3.49
N THR A 39 -7.31 -0.91 2.87
CA THR A 39 -7.14 -1.70 1.65
C THR A 39 -7.39 -3.19 1.88
N LEU A 40 -6.88 -3.76 2.97
CA LEU A 40 -7.06 -5.19 3.27
C LEU A 40 -8.53 -5.50 3.52
N GLU A 41 -9.21 -4.62 4.26
CA GLU A 41 -10.64 -4.71 4.53
C GLU A 41 -11.46 -4.63 3.24
N PHE A 42 -11.20 -3.62 2.40
CA PHE A 42 -11.88 -3.43 1.12
C PHE A 42 -11.69 -4.62 0.15
N SER A 43 -10.48 -5.16 0.08
CA SER A 43 -10.13 -6.24 -0.84
C SER A 43 -10.38 -7.65 -0.31
N SER A 44 -10.89 -7.76 0.93
CA SER A 44 -11.09 -9.02 1.65
C SER A 44 -9.82 -9.89 1.67
N GLN A 45 -8.63 -9.27 1.74
CA GLN A 45 -7.35 -9.98 1.80
C GLN A 45 -7.00 -10.30 3.25
N SER A 46 -6.51 -11.52 3.47
CA SER A 46 -6.21 -12.02 4.82
C SER A 46 -4.99 -11.37 5.46
N SER A 47 -4.01 -10.89 4.68
CA SER A 47 -2.84 -10.20 5.20
C SER A 47 -2.07 -9.43 4.13
N PHE A 48 -1.26 -8.47 4.57
CA PHE A 48 -0.28 -7.81 3.71
C PHE A 48 0.74 -8.79 3.10
N LEU A 49 1.19 -9.78 3.89
CA LEU A 49 2.21 -10.75 3.46
C LEU A 49 1.74 -11.62 2.29
N SER A 50 0.43 -11.84 2.13
CA SER A 50 -0.09 -12.63 1.02
C SER A 50 -0.08 -11.86 -0.32
N ILE A 51 0.11 -10.52 -0.30
CA ILE A 51 -0.01 -9.67 -1.50
C ILE A 51 1.27 -8.86 -1.82
N ILE A 52 2.17 -8.67 -0.85
CA ILE A 52 3.46 -7.98 -1.05
C ILE A 52 4.25 -8.55 -2.25
N GLY A 53 4.82 -7.68 -3.06
CA GLY A 53 5.66 -8.03 -4.22
C GLY A 53 4.90 -8.56 -5.44
N LYS A 54 3.60 -8.87 -5.31
CA LYS A 54 2.75 -9.24 -6.44
C LYS A 54 2.35 -8.01 -7.23
N ASN A 55 2.07 -8.21 -8.52
CA ASN A 55 1.60 -7.13 -9.37
C ASN A 55 0.19 -6.72 -8.96
N VAL A 56 0.00 -5.43 -8.72
CA VAL A 56 -1.26 -4.84 -8.22
C VAL A 56 -2.43 -5.06 -9.18
N SER A 57 -2.19 -5.16 -10.49
CA SER A 57 -3.24 -5.39 -11.51
C SER A 57 -3.98 -6.72 -11.35
N LYS A 58 -3.39 -7.69 -10.63
CA LYS A 58 -4.04 -8.98 -10.32
C LYS A 58 -5.08 -8.88 -9.21
N PHE A 59 -5.02 -7.83 -8.40
CA PHE A 59 -5.87 -7.63 -7.22
C PHE A 59 -6.87 -6.50 -7.44
N TYR A 60 -6.44 -5.46 -8.13
CA TYR A 60 -7.24 -4.28 -8.39
C TYR A 60 -7.17 -4.01 -9.88
N THR A 61 -8.32 -3.87 -10.52
CA THR A 61 -8.36 -3.12 -11.77
C THR A 61 -8.06 -1.69 -11.37
N ILE A 62 -6.80 -1.27 -11.53
CA ILE A 62 -6.46 0.15 -11.39
C ILE A 62 -7.20 0.84 -12.53
N VAL A 63 -8.37 1.39 -12.23
CA VAL A 63 -8.92 2.45 -13.06
C VAL A 63 -7.97 3.61 -12.81
N MET A 64 -7.04 3.86 -13.73
CA MET A 64 -6.19 5.05 -13.70
C MET A 64 -7.13 6.25 -13.94
N THR A 65 -7.88 6.66 -12.93
CA THR A 65 -8.30 8.04 -12.81
C THR A 65 -7.01 8.80 -12.57
N SER A 66 -6.46 9.34 -13.64
CA SER A 66 -5.31 10.22 -13.62
C SER A 66 -5.53 11.32 -12.59
N VAL A 67 -4.94 11.18 -11.40
CA VAL A 67 -4.70 12.31 -10.48
C VAL A 67 -3.37 12.95 -10.89
N LEU A 68 -3.24 13.26 -12.18
CA LEU A 68 -2.21 14.13 -12.73
C LEU A 68 -2.86 15.49 -12.98
N THR A 69 -3.26 16.17 -11.91
CA THR A 69 -3.41 17.63 -11.94
C THR A 69 -3.16 18.18 -10.55
N ALA A 70 -1.89 18.32 -10.18
CA ALA A 70 -1.48 19.43 -9.34
C ALA A 70 -0.58 20.29 -10.23
N ARG A 71 -1.13 21.43 -10.66
CA ARG A 71 -0.37 22.55 -11.19
C ARG A 71 0.52 23.15 -10.11
#